data_AF-A0A7X9DJD7-F1
#
_entry.id   AF-A0A7X9DJD7-F1
#
_cell.length_a   1.000
_cell.length_b   1.000
_cell.length_c   1.000
_cell.angle_alpha   90.00
_cell.angle_beta   90.00
_cell.angle_gamma   90.00
#
_symmetry.space_group_name_H-M   'P 1'
#
loop_
_entity.id
_entity.type
_entity.pdbx_description
1 polymer ?
#
loop_
_entity_poly.entity_id
_entity_poly.type
_entity_poly.pdbx_seq_one_letter_code
_entity_poly.pdbx_strand_id
1 'polypeptide(L)'
;MLQFLALNKQNTDTIQIQVLSNVQITKLMLKRIGYLILLIYSTIFLAVAIPYSGTYAIGGFLCSVFMLRILNDFIKWRKFENATLTASPSGVSIQTKNENYHFNAKDITYLEVNFFSNLVIRERYRSLGFPLMLVSNDDREKLIHYFYDMSPKRTVMFKKIWEMFDAILVAFILAMHIRQFIIQAYYIPTGSMEDTLLVGDHLLAEKITYGPTIPQMIGMKKPIHLSFLSIRPVQRGDIIIFRPPNEEEKDFIKRCIAVEGDEVHIDDGAVWVNGVKLDEPYVKGVTSYRGFSEKRIEGVVPKGMIVAMGDNRENSYDSRGFGYVPLDRIKGKAFILYWNTDNIKNLDFSRLGLIK
;
A
#
# COMPACT_ATOMS: atom_id res chain seq x y z
N MET A 1 -21.34 19.83 5.25
CA MET A 1 -22.12 20.29 4.09
C MET A 1 -21.14 20.75 3.04
N LEU A 2 -21.15 20.14 1.84
CA LEU A 2 -20.04 20.29 0.88
C LEU A 2 -20.36 21.28 -0.25
N GLN A 3 -21.63 21.44 -0.61
CA GLN A 3 -22.02 22.30 -1.73
C GLN A 3 -23.50 22.71 -1.62
N PHE A 4 -23.81 23.98 -1.90
CA PHE A 4 -25.17 24.51 -2.04
C PHE A 4 -25.51 24.75 -3.50
N LEU A 5 -26.70 24.33 -3.90
CA LEU A 5 -27.15 24.32 -5.27
C LEU A 5 -28.57 24.93 -5.33
N ALA A 6 -28.88 25.61 -6.43
CA ALA A 6 -30.23 26.06 -6.77
C ALA A 6 -30.62 25.59 -8.16
N LEU A 7 -31.92 25.42 -8.37
CA LEU A 7 -32.47 25.25 -9.71
C LEU A 7 -32.18 26.50 -10.54
N ASN A 8 -31.49 26.31 -11.67
CA ASN A 8 -31.29 27.39 -12.63
C ASN A 8 -32.59 27.59 -13.42
N LYS A 9 -33.33 28.66 -13.09
CA LYS A 9 -34.62 28.99 -13.73
C LYS A 9 -34.48 29.48 -15.18
N GLN A 10 -33.26 29.78 -15.63
CA GLN A 10 -32.97 30.18 -17.02
C GLN A 10 -32.70 28.99 -17.93
N ASN A 11 -32.48 27.81 -17.36
CA ASN A 11 -32.29 26.61 -18.16
C ASN A 11 -33.61 26.21 -18.82
N THR A 12 -33.58 25.77 -20.08
CA THR A 12 -34.77 25.23 -20.79
C THR A 12 -34.68 23.73 -20.98
N ASP A 13 -33.51 23.14 -20.75
CA ASP A 13 -33.25 21.73 -20.97
C ASP A 13 -33.80 20.87 -19.82
N THR A 14 -34.21 19.65 -20.15
CA THR A 14 -34.59 18.63 -19.17
C THR A 14 -33.54 17.52 -19.18
N ILE A 15 -32.99 17.22 -18.00
CA ILE A 15 -32.02 16.13 -17.84
C ILE A 15 -32.72 14.96 -17.17
N GLN A 16 -32.63 13.80 -17.82
CA GLN A 16 -33.11 12.53 -17.27
C GLN A 16 -31.92 11.59 -17.07
N ILE A 17 -31.79 11.08 -15.85
CA ILE A 17 -30.68 10.23 -15.42
C ILE A 17 -31.26 8.95 -14.85
N GLN A 18 -30.75 7.84 -15.34
CA GLN A 18 -31.09 6.53 -14.83
C GLN A 18 -30.07 6.07 -13.80
N VAL A 19 -30.57 5.48 -12.71
CA VAL A 19 -29.72 4.79 -11.74
C VAL A 19 -29.02 3.61 -12.41
N LEU A 20 -27.75 3.39 -12.03
CA LEU A 20 -26.93 2.27 -12.48
C LEU A 20 -27.62 0.93 -12.25
N SER A 21 -27.31 -0.05 -13.09
CA SER A 21 -27.82 -1.41 -12.92
C SER A 21 -27.35 -2.04 -11.60
N ASN A 22 -28.11 -3.01 -11.09
CA ASN A 22 -27.75 -3.74 -9.86
C ASN A 22 -26.34 -4.36 -9.92
N VAL A 23 -25.92 -4.85 -11.09
CA VAL A 23 -24.59 -5.44 -11.28
C VAL A 23 -23.49 -4.37 -11.10
N GLN A 24 -23.68 -3.20 -11.71
CA GLN A 24 -22.74 -2.09 -11.59
C GLN A 24 -22.66 -1.56 -10.16
N ILE A 25 -23.80 -1.41 -9.49
CA ILE A 25 -23.84 -0.97 -8.09
C ILE A 25 -23.17 -1.99 -7.18
N THR A 26 -23.43 -3.29 -7.37
CA THR A 26 -22.79 -4.36 -6.58
C THR A 26 -21.26 -4.31 -6.75
N LYS A 27 -20.76 -4.14 -7.98
CA LYS A 27 -19.32 -3.98 -8.25
C LYS A 27 -18.75 -2.74 -7.55
N LEU A 28 -19.47 -1.62 -7.55
CA LEU A 28 -19.05 -0.38 -6.89
C LEU A 28 -19.02 -0.53 -5.37
N MET A 29 -20.03 -1.19 -4.78
CA MET A 29 -20.06 -1.50 -3.35
C MET A 29 -18.91 -2.42 -2.95
N LEU A 30 -18.66 -3.49 -3.70
CA LEU A 30 -17.55 -4.41 -3.44
C LEU A 30 -16.20 -3.69 -3.46
N LYS A 31 -16.00 -2.80 -4.44
CA LYS A 31 -14.80 -1.95 -4.54
C LYS A 31 -14.60 -1.08 -3.29
N ARG A 32 -15.68 -0.48 -2.77
CA ARG A 32 -15.63 0.36 -1.56
C ARG A 32 -15.43 -0.45 -0.29
N ILE A 33 -16.02 -1.64 -0.19
CA ILE A 33 -15.74 -2.58 0.90
C ILE A 33 -14.24 -2.93 0.88
N GLY A 34 -13.67 -3.20 -0.29
CA GLY A 34 -12.22 -3.39 -0.45
C GLY A 34 -11.41 -2.18 0.06
N TYR A 35 -11.82 -0.96 -0.27
CA TYR A 35 -11.19 0.26 0.27
C TYR A 35 -11.33 0.42 1.79
N LEU A 36 -12.47 0.04 2.37
CA LEU A 36 -12.66 0.05 3.82
C LEU A 36 -11.72 -0.94 4.50
N ILE A 37 -11.62 -2.17 3.98
CA ILE A 37 -10.70 -3.20 4.48
C ILE A 37 -9.26 -2.69 4.41
N LEU A 38 -8.87 -2.10 3.27
CA LEU A 38 -7.55 -1.51 3.08
C LEU A 38 -7.29 -0.39 4.09
N LEU A 39 -8.25 0.51 4.31
CA LEU A 39 -8.12 1.62 5.26
C LEU A 39 -7.99 1.14 6.72
N ILE A 40 -8.75 0.11 7.10
CA ILE A 40 -8.65 -0.51 8.43
C ILE A 40 -7.27 -1.13 8.61
N TYR A 41 -6.80 -1.92 7.64
CA TYR A 41 -5.46 -2.49 7.66
C TYR A 41 -4.39 -1.40 7.75
N SER A 42 -4.52 -0.34 6.93
CA SER A 42 -3.61 0.81 6.91
C SER A 42 -3.51 1.49 8.27
N THR A 43 -4.66 1.65 8.94
CA THR A 43 -4.75 2.28 10.25
C THR A 43 -4.00 1.47 11.31
N ILE A 44 -4.26 0.16 11.36
CA ILE A 44 -3.61 -0.73 12.32
C ILE A 44 -2.11 -0.78 12.06
N PHE A 45 -1.71 -0.92 10.78
CA PHE A 45 -0.31 -0.93 10.38
C PHE A 45 0.41 0.36 10.77
N LEU A 46 -0.17 1.52 10.46
CA LEU A 46 0.45 2.81 10.77
C LEU A 46 0.59 3.02 12.28
N ALA A 47 -0.38 2.56 13.05
CA ALA A 47 -0.37 2.68 14.51
C ALA A 47 0.63 1.74 15.20
N VAL A 48 1.05 0.67 14.52
CA VAL A 48 2.20 -0.18 14.93
C VAL A 48 3.52 0.45 14.49
N ALA A 49 3.56 1.01 13.28
CA ALA A 49 4.77 1.60 12.72
C ALA A 49 5.16 2.94 13.36
N ILE A 50 4.15 3.73 13.79
CA ILE A 50 4.31 5.02 14.44
C ILE A 50 3.71 4.88 15.84
N PRO A 51 4.54 4.87 16.91
CA PRO A 51 4.07 4.74 18.29
C PRO A 51 3.48 6.07 18.80
N TYR A 52 2.50 6.59 18.07
CA TYR A 52 1.73 7.77 18.42
C TYR A 52 0.32 7.33 18.81
N SER A 53 -0.05 7.62 20.06
CA SER A 53 -1.32 7.21 20.67
C SER A 53 -2.56 7.68 19.88
N GLY A 54 -2.45 8.81 19.19
CA GLY A 54 -3.54 9.36 18.37
C GLY A 54 -3.80 8.61 17.06
N THR A 55 -2.88 7.74 16.60
CA THR A 55 -3.02 7.07 15.29
C THR A 55 -4.26 6.15 15.25
N TYR A 56 -4.50 5.40 16.32
CA TYR A 56 -5.69 4.56 16.45
C TYR A 56 -6.98 5.38 16.47
N ALA A 57 -6.98 6.52 17.18
CA ALA A 57 -8.15 7.38 17.30
C ALA A 57 -8.52 8.03 15.96
N ILE A 58 -7.54 8.62 15.27
CA ILE A 58 -7.75 9.28 13.98
C ILE A 58 -8.17 8.27 12.92
N GLY A 59 -7.44 7.16 12.78
CA GLY A 59 -7.77 6.13 11.78
C GLY A 59 -9.09 5.43 12.09
N GLY A 60 -9.40 5.18 13.37
CA GLY A 60 -10.69 4.63 13.79
C GLY A 60 -11.86 5.56 13.46
N PHE A 61 -11.69 6.87 13.65
CA PHE A 61 -12.68 7.87 13.25
C PHE A 61 -12.90 7.87 11.73
N LEU A 62 -11.81 7.88 10.93
CA LEU A 62 -11.89 7.84 9.47
C LEU A 62 -12.58 6.55 8.97
N CYS A 63 -12.22 5.39 9.54
CA CYS A 63 -12.87 4.11 9.22
C CYS A 63 -14.37 4.15 9.54
N SER A 64 -14.75 4.69 10.70
CA SER A 64 -16.15 4.80 11.13
C SER A 64 -16.95 5.70 10.19
N VAL A 65 -16.40 6.86 9.82
CA VAL A 65 -16.98 7.76 8.83
C VAL A 65 -17.18 7.06 7.49
N PHE A 66 -16.17 6.35 6.99
CA PHE A 66 -16.25 5.66 5.71
C PHE A 66 -17.25 4.50 5.73
N MET A 67 -17.31 3.74 6.84
CA MET A 67 -18.31 2.69 7.07
C MET A 67 -19.73 3.27 7.05
N LEU A 68 -19.98 4.37 7.77
CA LEU A 68 -21.29 5.02 7.78
C LEU A 68 -21.71 5.50 6.40
N ARG A 69 -20.76 5.95 5.56
CA ARG A 69 -21.03 6.28 4.14
C ARG A 69 -21.45 5.06 3.34
N ILE A 70 -20.74 3.93 3.46
CA ILE A 70 -21.12 2.70 2.79
C ILE A 70 -22.52 2.23 3.24
N LEU A 71 -22.81 2.30 4.54
CA LEU A 71 -24.11 1.92 5.09
C LEU A 71 -25.23 2.83 4.58
N ASN A 72 -25.04 4.15 4.57
CA ASN A 72 -25.99 5.10 3.98
C ASN A 72 -26.29 4.74 2.52
N ASP A 73 -25.26 4.45 1.74
CA ASP A 73 -25.43 4.20 0.31
C ASP A 73 -26.09 2.84 0.05
N PHE A 74 -25.84 1.85 0.90
CA PHE A 74 -26.52 0.56 0.85
C PHE A 74 -28.02 0.68 1.18
N ILE A 75 -28.38 1.40 2.25
CA ILE A 75 -29.78 1.66 2.62
C ILE A 75 -30.50 2.38 1.47
N LYS A 76 -29.86 3.38 0.87
CA LYS A 76 -30.47 4.15 -0.21
C LYS A 76 -30.51 3.43 -1.55
N TRP A 77 -29.56 2.54 -1.83
CA TRP A 77 -29.63 1.66 -2.99
C TRP A 77 -30.93 0.85 -3.00
N ARG A 78 -31.29 0.25 -1.85
CA ARG A 78 -32.55 -0.49 -1.72
C ARG A 78 -33.79 0.36 -1.97
N LYS A 79 -33.73 1.66 -1.64
CA LYS A 79 -34.84 2.60 -1.83
C LYS A 79 -34.97 3.12 -3.26
N PHE A 80 -33.85 3.39 -3.92
CA PHE A 80 -33.81 4.03 -5.24
C PHE A 80 -33.37 3.07 -6.36
N GLU A 81 -33.59 1.77 -6.16
CA GLU A 81 -33.27 0.74 -7.16
C GLU A 81 -34.05 0.99 -8.46
N ASN A 82 -33.33 1.01 -9.59
CA ASN A 82 -33.89 1.32 -10.92
C ASN A 82 -34.64 2.66 -10.98
N ALA A 83 -34.31 3.61 -10.08
CA ALA A 83 -34.94 4.91 -10.09
C ALA A 83 -34.49 5.74 -11.30
N THR A 84 -35.38 6.61 -11.75
CA THR A 84 -35.10 7.62 -12.76
C THR A 84 -35.22 8.99 -12.10
N LEU A 85 -34.16 9.78 -12.19
CA LEU A 85 -34.12 11.15 -11.71
C LEU A 85 -34.26 12.09 -12.90
N THR A 86 -35.26 12.97 -12.85
CA THR A 86 -35.49 13.97 -13.89
C THR A 86 -35.40 15.36 -13.26
N ALA A 87 -34.47 16.17 -13.76
CA ALA A 87 -34.33 17.57 -13.40
C ALA A 87 -34.79 18.45 -14.57
N SER A 88 -35.71 19.37 -14.27
CA SER A 88 -36.33 20.27 -15.25
C SER A 88 -36.44 21.68 -14.66
N PRO A 89 -36.73 22.71 -15.45
CA PRO A 89 -36.95 24.06 -14.94
C PRO A 89 -38.18 24.14 -14.02
N SER A 90 -39.17 23.26 -14.25
CA SER A 90 -40.36 23.10 -13.42
C SER A 90 -40.10 22.45 -12.06
N GLY A 91 -38.99 21.74 -11.89
CA GLY A 91 -38.69 21.03 -10.64
C GLY A 91 -37.85 19.77 -10.82
N VAL A 92 -37.71 19.01 -9.74
CA VAL A 92 -36.99 17.74 -9.72
C VAL A 92 -37.96 16.62 -9.38
N SER A 93 -37.90 15.52 -10.13
CA SER A 93 -38.68 14.32 -9.85
C SER A 93 -37.80 13.08 -9.78
N ILE A 94 -38.15 12.16 -8.90
CA ILE A 94 -37.49 10.87 -8.75
C ILE A 94 -38.57 9.80 -8.79
N GLN A 95 -38.59 9.05 -9.88
CA GLN A 95 -39.50 7.94 -10.06
C GLN A 95 -38.80 6.65 -9.67
N THR A 96 -39.34 5.95 -8.68
CA THR A 96 -38.93 4.60 -8.29
C THR A 96 -40.00 3.60 -8.71
N LYS A 97 -39.76 2.29 -8.52
CA LYS A 97 -40.77 1.26 -8.79
C LYS A 97 -42.04 1.43 -7.93
N ASN A 98 -41.90 1.92 -6.70
CA ASN A 98 -42.98 1.93 -5.71
C ASN A 98 -43.54 3.33 -5.43
N GLU A 99 -42.72 4.37 -5.61
CA GLU A 99 -43.03 5.74 -5.20
C GLU A 99 -42.56 6.73 -6.25
N ASN A 100 -43.36 7.77 -6.47
CA ASN A 100 -42.98 8.93 -7.28
C ASN A 100 -42.81 10.15 -6.38
N TYR A 101 -41.61 10.70 -6.39
CA TYR A 101 -41.27 11.90 -5.65
C TYR A 101 -41.23 13.08 -6.60
N HIS A 102 -42.09 14.07 -6.41
CA HIS A 102 -42.11 15.29 -7.22
C HIS A 102 -41.89 16.50 -6.33
N PHE A 103 -40.96 17.37 -6.73
CA PHE A 103 -40.60 18.62 -6.05
C PHE A 103 -40.74 19.77 -7.04
N ASN A 104 -41.69 20.66 -6.81
CA ASN A 104 -41.89 21.83 -7.67
C ASN A 104 -40.77 22.85 -7.45
N ALA A 105 -40.31 23.51 -8.52
CA ALA A 105 -39.27 24.54 -8.45
C ALA A 105 -39.66 25.75 -7.55
N LYS A 106 -40.95 26.00 -7.34
CA LYS A 106 -41.45 27.06 -6.44
C LYS A 106 -41.30 26.70 -4.96
N ASP A 107 -41.36 25.41 -4.64
CA ASP A 107 -41.40 24.90 -3.26
C ASP A 107 -40.00 24.48 -2.76
N ILE A 108 -39.08 24.21 -3.69
CA ILE A 108 -37.68 23.92 -3.39
C ILE A 108 -37.01 25.17 -2.80
N THR A 109 -36.57 25.05 -1.56
CA THR A 109 -35.85 26.11 -0.85
C THR A 109 -34.38 26.15 -1.28
N TYR A 110 -33.71 24.99 -1.29
CA TYR A 110 -32.36 24.82 -1.83
C TYR A 110 -32.07 23.33 -2.06
N LEU A 111 -31.01 23.07 -2.81
CA LEU A 111 -30.40 21.75 -2.95
C LEU A 111 -29.03 21.76 -2.28
N GLU A 112 -28.60 20.64 -1.71
CA GLU A 112 -27.26 20.51 -1.15
C GLU A 112 -26.63 19.17 -1.50
N VAL A 113 -25.30 19.15 -1.65
CA VAL A 113 -24.54 17.90 -1.60
C VAL A 113 -24.03 17.72 -0.18
N ASN A 114 -24.57 16.73 0.52
CA ASN A 114 -24.20 16.47 1.91
C ASN A 114 -22.87 15.69 2.01
N PHE A 115 -22.38 15.54 3.23
CA PHE A 115 -21.11 14.85 3.52
C PHE A 115 -21.10 13.37 3.08
N PHE A 116 -22.28 12.75 3.04
CA PHE A 116 -22.49 11.39 2.55
C PHE A 116 -22.63 11.31 1.02
N SER A 117 -22.32 12.39 0.28
CA SER A 117 -22.44 12.47 -1.17
C SER A 117 -23.87 12.25 -1.70
N ASN A 118 -24.87 12.66 -0.93
CA ASN A 118 -26.25 12.70 -1.38
C ASN A 118 -26.61 14.09 -1.90
N LEU A 119 -27.33 14.15 -3.01
CA LEU A 119 -28.08 15.32 -3.42
C LEU A 119 -29.35 15.39 -2.58
N VAL A 120 -29.39 16.31 -1.64
CA VAL A 120 -30.56 16.54 -0.78
C VAL A 120 -31.38 17.68 -1.39
N ILE A 121 -32.60 17.36 -1.78
CA ILE A 121 -33.61 18.31 -2.22
C ILE A 121 -34.40 18.71 -0.97
N ARG A 122 -34.46 20.01 -0.66
CA ARG A 122 -35.18 20.52 0.52
C ARG A 122 -36.32 21.45 0.13
N GLU A 123 -37.48 21.14 0.68
CA GLU A 123 -38.66 21.99 0.77
C GLU A 123 -38.84 22.45 2.21
N ARG A 124 -39.81 23.34 2.45
CA ARG A 124 -40.09 23.92 3.77
C ARG A 124 -40.36 22.88 4.86
N TYR A 125 -41.03 21.77 4.52
CA TYR A 125 -41.45 20.73 5.47
C TYR A 125 -40.99 19.32 5.11
N ARG A 126 -40.22 19.17 4.03
CA ARG A 126 -39.83 17.86 3.48
C ARG A 126 -38.41 17.93 2.96
N SER A 127 -37.68 16.83 3.09
CA SER A 127 -36.41 16.66 2.41
C SER A 127 -36.26 15.26 1.86
N LEU A 128 -35.56 15.13 0.74
CA LEU A 128 -35.23 13.84 0.14
C LEU A 128 -33.77 13.86 -0.29
N GLY A 129 -32.99 12.92 0.24
CA GLY A 129 -31.61 12.73 -0.16
C GLY A 129 -31.47 11.61 -1.19
N PHE A 130 -31.16 11.95 -2.42
CA PHE A 130 -30.80 11.00 -3.47
C PHE A 130 -29.28 10.72 -3.47
N PRO A 131 -28.84 9.46 -3.41
CA PRO A 131 -27.41 9.12 -3.38
C PRO A 131 -26.77 9.28 -4.76
N LEU A 132 -25.86 10.25 -4.91
CA LEU A 132 -25.17 10.49 -6.19
C LEU A 132 -24.27 9.33 -6.63
N MET A 133 -23.93 8.44 -5.70
CA MET A 133 -23.15 7.22 -5.94
C MET A 133 -23.89 6.21 -6.84
N LEU A 134 -25.22 6.23 -6.88
CA LEU A 134 -26.02 5.33 -7.72
C LEU A 134 -26.06 5.73 -9.19
N VAL A 135 -25.42 6.83 -9.54
CA VAL A 135 -25.38 7.38 -10.90
C VAL A 135 -23.96 7.27 -11.44
N SER A 136 -23.84 7.14 -12.77
CA SER A 136 -22.55 7.18 -13.47
C SER A 136 -21.78 8.47 -13.17
N ASN A 137 -20.46 8.48 -13.34
CA ASN A 137 -19.67 9.68 -13.06
C ASN A 137 -20.07 10.83 -14.02
N ASP A 138 -20.22 10.54 -15.31
CA ASP A 138 -20.60 11.51 -16.34
C ASP A 138 -21.99 12.12 -16.05
N ASP A 139 -22.97 11.30 -15.69
CA ASP A 139 -24.32 11.79 -15.40
C ASP A 139 -24.37 12.55 -14.07
N ARG A 140 -23.53 12.16 -13.09
CA ARG A 140 -23.37 12.93 -11.84
C ARG A 140 -22.83 14.33 -12.12
N GLU A 141 -21.82 14.45 -12.98
CA GLU A 141 -21.25 15.74 -13.36
C GLU A 141 -22.29 16.60 -14.09
N LYS A 142 -22.98 16.04 -15.10
CA LYS A 142 -24.09 16.72 -15.78
C LYS A 142 -25.16 17.20 -14.79
N LEU A 143 -25.54 16.36 -13.83
CA LEU A 143 -26.54 16.70 -12.81
C LEU A 143 -26.08 17.85 -11.92
N ILE A 144 -24.83 17.83 -11.44
CA ILE A 144 -24.30 18.88 -10.57
C ILE A 144 -24.16 20.19 -11.35
N HIS A 145 -23.69 20.15 -12.59
CA HIS A 145 -23.54 21.32 -13.45
C HIS A 145 -24.87 21.92 -13.92
N TYR A 146 -25.95 21.13 -13.94
CA TYR A 146 -27.29 21.64 -14.24
C TYR A 146 -27.78 22.63 -13.19
N PHE A 147 -27.39 22.45 -11.93
CA PHE A 147 -27.76 23.35 -10.84
C PHE A 147 -26.79 24.53 -10.73
N TYR A 148 -27.32 25.68 -10.36
CA TYR A 148 -26.51 26.86 -10.08
C TYR A 148 -25.84 26.73 -8.71
N ASP A 149 -24.50 26.80 -8.68
CA ASP A 149 -23.74 26.73 -7.44
C ASP A 149 -23.84 28.05 -6.67
N MET A 150 -24.54 28.02 -5.54
CA MET A 150 -24.71 29.16 -4.63
C MET A 150 -23.73 29.12 -3.45
N SER A 151 -22.78 28.18 -3.46
CA SER A 151 -21.86 27.99 -2.36
C SER A 151 -21.04 29.27 -2.12
N PRO A 152 -20.96 29.76 -0.87
CA PRO A 152 -20.04 30.84 -0.52
C PRO A 152 -18.62 30.50 -0.98
N LYS A 153 -17.82 31.50 -1.36
CA LYS A 153 -16.40 31.30 -1.77
C LYS A 153 -15.62 30.43 -0.76
N ARG A 154 -15.93 30.56 0.55
CA ARG A 154 -15.36 29.74 1.64
C ARG A 154 -15.69 28.24 1.50
N THR A 155 -16.93 27.89 1.12
CA THR A 155 -17.38 26.51 0.93
C THR A 155 -16.72 25.87 -0.30
N VAL A 156 -16.56 26.62 -1.39
CA VAL A 156 -15.84 26.16 -2.59
C VAL A 156 -14.36 25.88 -2.27
N MET A 157 -13.72 26.79 -1.52
CA MET A 157 -12.34 26.60 -1.07
C MET A 157 -12.19 25.38 -0.16
N PHE A 158 -13.10 25.21 0.80
CA PHE A 158 -13.12 24.03 1.67
C PHE A 158 -13.27 22.72 0.89
N LYS A 159 -14.18 22.68 -0.10
CA LYS A 159 -14.35 21.52 -0.99
C LYS A 159 -13.04 21.17 -1.72
N LYS A 160 -12.36 22.17 -2.32
CA LYS A 160 -11.08 21.96 -3.01
C LYS A 160 -9.98 21.47 -2.06
N ILE A 161 -9.89 22.03 -0.86
CA ILE A 161 -8.92 21.59 0.17
C ILE A 161 -9.20 20.15 0.57
N TRP A 162 -10.48 19.79 0.73
CA TRP A 162 -10.88 18.43 1.09
C TRP A 162 -10.54 17.42 -0.01
N GLU A 163 -10.81 17.75 -1.28
CA GLU A 163 -10.45 16.91 -2.43
C GLU A 163 -8.93 16.71 -2.55
N MET A 164 -8.15 17.78 -2.35
CA MET A 164 -6.68 17.71 -2.32
C MET A 164 -6.20 16.81 -1.17
N PHE A 165 -6.75 16.99 0.03
CA PHE A 165 -6.40 16.19 1.19
C PHE A 165 -6.73 14.71 0.98
N ASP A 166 -7.92 14.40 0.45
CA ASP A 166 -8.34 13.02 0.14
C ASP A 166 -7.39 12.36 -0.88
N ALA A 167 -7.02 13.09 -1.94
CA ALA A 167 -6.07 12.60 -2.95
C ALA A 167 -4.67 12.33 -2.35
N ILE A 168 -4.15 13.25 -1.53
CA ILE A 168 -2.86 13.08 -0.84
C ILE A 168 -2.92 11.91 0.13
N LEU A 169 -4.00 11.77 0.89
CA LEU A 169 -4.19 10.68 1.84
C LEU A 169 -4.20 9.32 1.14
N VAL A 170 -4.94 9.20 0.04
CA VAL A 170 -4.97 7.97 -0.78
C VAL A 170 -3.59 7.64 -1.34
N ALA A 171 -2.89 8.64 -1.90
CA ALA A 171 -1.54 8.46 -2.42
C ALA A 171 -0.55 8.02 -1.33
N PHE A 172 -0.64 8.61 -0.14
CA PHE A 172 0.18 8.24 1.02
C PHE A 172 -0.08 6.80 1.46
N ILE A 173 -1.35 6.41 1.61
CA ILE A 173 -1.73 5.03 1.97
C ILE A 173 -1.18 4.05 0.91
N LEU A 174 -1.38 4.35 -0.38
CA LEU A 174 -0.88 3.51 -1.46
C LEU A 174 0.64 3.40 -1.46
N ALA A 175 1.36 4.50 -1.31
CA ALA A 175 2.82 4.52 -1.21
C ALA A 175 3.32 3.69 -0.02
N MET A 176 2.63 3.76 1.13
CA MET A 176 2.94 2.94 2.29
C MET A 176 2.79 1.44 2.00
N HIS A 177 1.74 1.03 1.27
CA HIS A 177 1.53 -0.38 0.90
C HIS A 177 2.55 -0.86 -0.13
N ILE A 178 2.86 -0.03 -1.13
CA ILE A 178 3.95 -0.30 -2.08
C ILE A 178 5.25 -0.50 -1.32
N ARG A 179 5.56 0.38 -0.36
CA ARG A 179 6.77 0.27 0.47
C ARG A 179 6.78 -1.01 1.31
N GLN A 180 5.62 -1.37 1.85
CA GLN A 180 5.48 -2.53 2.72
C GLN A 180 5.63 -3.85 1.97
N PHE A 181 4.98 -3.98 0.81
CA PHE A 181 4.78 -5.27 0.14
C PHE A 181 5.57 -5.45 -1.15
N ILE A 182 6.04 -4.36 -1.78
CA ILE A 182 6.63 -4.41 -3.13
C ILE A 182 8.11 -4.07 -3.07
N ILE A 183 8.44 -2.86 -2.62
CA ILE A 183 9.80 -2.31 -2.77
C ILE A 183 10.20 -1.44 -1.59
N GLN A 184 11.45 -1.53 -1.15
CA GLN A 184 11.96 -0.68 -0.08
C GLN A 184 13.37 -0.17 -0.40
N ALA A 185 13.61 1.11 -0.12
CA ALA A 185 14.93 1.71 -0.25
C ALA A 185 15.79 1.41 0.99
N TYR A 186 17.08 1.14 0.74
CA TYR A 186 18.10 0.88 1.74
C TYR A 186 19.35 1.71 1.46
N TYR A 187 20.05 2.06 2.53
CA TYR A 187 21.36 2.70 2.53
C TYR A 187 22.41 1.72 3.03
N ILE A 188 23.59 1.70 2.44
CA ILE A 188 24.71 0.82 2.80
C ILE A 188 25.74 1.57 3.67
N PRO A 189 25.77 1.33 4.99
CA PRO A 189 26.71 2.00 5.89
C PRO A 189 28.04 1.25 6.08
N THR A 190 28.15 -0.02 5.66
CA THR A 190 29.32 -0.88 5.95
C THR A 190 29.90 -1.56 4.71
N GLY A 191 31.19 -1.88 4.74
CA GLY A 191 31.94 -2.52 3.65
C GLY A 191 31.89 -4.05 3.60
N SER A 192 30.93 -4.70 4.26
CA SER A 192 30.85 -6.18 4.33
C SER A 192 30.53 -6.85 2.99
N MET A 193 30.03 -6.07 2.03
CA MET A 193 29.70 -6.51 0.68
C MET A 193 30.59 -5.79 -0.36
N GLU A 194 31.77 -5.29 0.04
CA GLU A 194 32.70 -4.56 -0.83
C GLU A 194 32.96 -5.27 -2.16
N ASP A 195 33.31 -4.48 -3.17
CA ASP A 195 33.39 -4.82 -4.61
C ASP A 195 32.01 -5.04 -5.28
N THR A 196 31.04 -5.61 -4.57
CA THR A 196 29.63 -5.66 -5.02
C THR A 196 28.87 -4.39 -4.62
N LEU A 197 28.82 -4.08 -3.33
CA LEU A 197 28.16 -2.93 -2.72
C LEU A 197 29.17 -2.12 -1.90
N LEU A 198 29.24 -0.82 -2.18
CA LEU A 198 30.14 0.10 -1.51
C LEU A 198 29.41 0.90 -0.43
N VAL A 199 30.18 1.38 0.55
CA VAL A 199 29.67 2.33 1.54
C VAL A 199 29.16 3.57 0.82
N GLY A 200 27.96 4.03 1.19
CA GLY A 200 27.29 5.16 0.54
C GLY A 200 26.28 4.77 -0.54
N ASP A 201 26.26 3.51 -0.98
CA ASP A 201 25.30 3.02 -1.95
C ASP A 201 23.87 3.09 -1.39
N HIS A 202 22.94 3.54 -2.22
CA HIS A 202 21.52 3.38 -2.02
C HIS A 202 20.97 2.43 -3.05
N LEU A 203 20.20 1.47 -2.57
CA LEU A 203 19.62 0.42 -3.37
C LEU A 203 18.13 0.26 -3.09
N LEU A 204 17.43 -0.36 -4.04
CA LEU A 204 16.08 -0.84 -3.81
C LEU A 204 16.10 -2.35 -3.65
N ALA A 205 15.34 -2.82 -2.68
CA ALA A 205 15.06 -4.22 -2.46
C ALA A 205 13.61 -4.52 -2.77
N GLU A 206 13.39 -5.57 -3.55
CA GLU A 206 12.05 -6.07 -3.85
C GLU A 206 11.67 -7.16 -2.84
N LYS A 207 10.38 -7.25 -2.54
CA LYS A 207 9.84 -8.18 -1.53
C LYS A 207 8.95 -9.27 -2.12
N ILE A 208 8.67 -9.18 -3.41
CA ILE A 208 7.68 -10.04 -4.07
C ILE A 208 8.28 -11.42 -4.33
N THR A 209 9.56 -11.51 -4.69
CA THR A 209 10.21 -12.78 -5.05
C THR A 209 10.04 -13.81 -3.94
N TYR A 210 10.34 -13.44 -2.69
CA TYR A 210 10.30 -14.36 -1.55
C TYR A 210 8.96 -14.35 -0.80
N GLY A 211 8.06 -13.42 -1.14
CA GLY A 211 6.82 -13.20 -0.42
C GLY A 211 6.99 -12.11 0.64
N PRO A 212 6.08 -11.12 0.72
CA PRO A 212 6.22 -10.06 1.69
C PRO A 212 5.78 -10.49 3.10
N THR A 213 6.36 -9.84 4.11
CA THR A 213 6.03 -10.10 5.52
C THR A 213 5.06 -9.05 6.06
N ILE A 214 3.98 -9.50 6.68
CA ILE A 214 3.12 -8.65 7.52
C ILE A 214 3.81 -8.54 8.89
N PRO A 215 4.13 -7.31 9.36
CA PRO A 215 4.73 -7.14 10.67
C PRO A 215 3.78 -7.62 11.76
N GLN A 216 4.30 -7.84 12.97
CA GLN A 216 3.45 -8.16 14.10
C GLN A 216 2.50 -6.99 14.39
N MET A 217 1.20 -7.21 14.21
CA MET A 217 0.15 -6.23 14.51
C MET A 217 -0.60 -6.62 15.81
N ILE A 218 -1.51 -5.75 16.25
CA ILE A 218 -2.37 -6.03 17.41
C ILE A 218 -3.06 -7.40 17.25
N GLY A 219 -2.98 -8.23 18.30
CA GLY A 219 -3.55 -9.57 18.31
C GLY A 219 -2.68 -10.65 17.66
N MET A 220 -1.57 -10.29 17.01
CA MET A 220 -0.62 -11.24 16.42
C MET A 220 0.49 -11.60 17.41
N LYS A 221 0.79 -12.90 17.54
CA LYS A 221 1.93 -13.38 18.35
C LYS A 221 3.28 -13.21 17.65
N LYS A 222 3.29 -13.29 16.33
CA LYS A 222 4.49 -13.24 15.47
C LYS A 222 4.15 -12.58 14.13
N PRO A 223 5.12 -12.01 13.41
CA PRO A 223 4.93 -11.58 12.02
C PRO A 223 4.50 -12.77 11.15
N ILE A 224 3.76 -12.49 10.06
CA ILE A 224 3.28 -13.51 9.13
C ILE A 224 3.98 -13.30 7.79
N HIS A 225 4.75 -14.30 7.38
CA HIS A 225 5.38 -14.35 6.08
C HIS A 225 4.39 -14.88 5.03
N LEU A 226 4.10 -14.10 3.99
CA LEU A 226 3.14 -14.46 2.95
C LEU A 226 3.80 -15.31 1.85
N SER A 227 4.34 -16.47 2.23
CA SER A 227 5.07 -17.36 1.30
C SER A 227 4.23 -17.83 0.11
N PHE A 228 2.90 -17.89 0.23
CA PHE A 228 2.01 -18.27 -0.88
C PHE A 228 1.98 -17.25 -2.02
N LEU A 229 2.45 -16.01 -1.79
CA LEU A 229 2.61 -14.98 -2.81
C LEU A 229 4.03 -14.94 -3.40
N SER A 230 4.94 -15.81 -2.94
CA SER A 230 6.31 -15.85 -3.45
C SER A 230 6.33 -16.27 -4.92
N ILE A 231 7.18 -15.61 -5.71
CA ILE A 231 7.39 -15.97 -7.12
C ILE A 231 8.30 -17.20 -7.22
N ARG A 232 9.34 -17.24 -6.37
CA ARG A 232 10.27 -18.38 -6.29
C ARG A 232 10.96 -18.42 -4.91
N PRO A 233 11.46 -19.59 -4.48
CA PRO A 233 12.30 -19.66 -3.29
C PRO A 233 13.63 -18.90 -3.46
N VAL A 234 14.28 -18.64 -2.33
CA VAL A 234 15.65 -18.11 -2.28
C VAL A 234 16.59 -19.10 -2.96
N GLN A 235 17.53 -18.58 -3.74
CA GLN A 235 18.52 -19.37 -4.47
C GLN A 235 19.93 -18.94 -4.07
N ARG A 236 20.89 -19.84 -4.27
CA ARG A 236 22.30 -19.52 -4.11
C ARG A 236 22.69 -18.35 -5.01
N GLY A 237 23.53 -17.47 -4.50
CA GLY A 237 23.96 -16.24 -5.17
C GLY A 237 23.02 -15.05 -4.98
N ASP A 238 21.78 -15.24 -4.50
CA ASP A 238 20.87 -14.11 -4.25
C ASP A 238 21.43 -13.18 -3.17
N ILE A 239 21.45 -11.87 -3.44
CA ILE A 239 21.76 -10.85 -2.43
C ILE A 239 20.48 -10.49 -1.69
N ILE A 240 20.44 -10.83 -0.41
CA ILE A 240 19.24 -10.78 0.42
C ILE A 240 19.40 -9.79 1.56
N ILE A 241 18.28 -9.15 1.91
CA ILE A 241 18.16 -8.34 3.11
C ILE A 241 17.34 -9.12 4.12
N PHE A 242 17.82 -9.23 5.35
CA PHE A 242 17.17 -10.01 6.41
C PHE A 242 17.52 -9.47 7.79
N ARG A 243 16.81 -9.94 8.82
CA ARG A 243 17.19 -9.74 10.22
C ARG A 243 17.95 -10.97 10.73
N PRO A 244 19.18 -10.86 11.24
CA PRO A 244 19.89 -12.02 11.78
C PRO A 244 19.19 -12.59 13.02
N PRO A 245 19.39 -13.88 13.36
CA PRO A 245 18.69 -14.56 14.46
C PRO A 245 18.87 -13.90 15.84
N ASN A 246 19.97 -13.19 16.06
CA ASN A 246 20.35 -12.60 17.35
C ASN A 246 20.24 -11.06 17.40
N GLU A 247 19.85 -10.40 16.31
CA GLU A 247 19.63 -8.94 16.30
C GLU A 247 18.35 -8.60 15.52
N GLU A 248 17.28 -8.21 16.22
CA GLU A 248 15.98 -7.92 15.58
C GLU A 248 15.84 -6.49 15.08
N GLU A 249 16.69 -5.58 15.58
CA GLU A 249 16.62 -4.15 15.28
C GLU A 249 17.42 -3.75 14.04
N LYS A 250 18.33 -4.61 13.56
CA LYS A 250 19.21 -4.31 12.43
C LYS A 250 18.90 -5.17 11.22
N ASP A 251 18.95 -4.52 10.06
CA ASP A 251 18.83 -5.19 8.77
C ASP A 251 20.23 -5.45 8.22
N PHE A 252 20.48 -6.69 7.83
CA PHE A 252 21.73 -7.15 7.23
C PHE A 252 21.51 -7.42 5.75
N ILE A 253 22.52 -7.09 4.94
CA ILE A 253 22.59 -7.49 3.54
C ILE A 253 23.78 -8.42 3.35
N LYS A 254 23.52 -9.60 2.77
CA LYS A 254 24.51 -10.65 2.52
C LYS A 254 24.11 -11.45 1.28
N ARG A 255 25.05 -12.22 0.73
CA ARG A 255 24.78 -13.18 -0.34
C ARG A 255 24.37 -14.52 0.24
N CYS A 256 23.31 -15.13 -0.29
CA CYS A 256 22.90 -16.47 0.05
C CYS A 256 23.89 -17.47 -0.57
N ILE A 257 24.56 -18.25 0.27
CA ILE A 257 25.60 -19.19 -0.15
C ILE A 257 25.03 -20.60 -0.28
N ALA A 258 24.16 -20.98 0.65
CA ALA A 258 23.53 -22.30 0.69
C ALA A 258 22.11 -22.22 1.22
N VAL A 259 21.27 -23.15 0.79
CA VAL A 259 19.85 -23.25 1.17
C VAL A 259 19.57 -24.58 1.84
N GLU A 260 18.35 -24.76 2.36
CA GLU A 260 17.86 -26.02 2.95
C GLU A 260 18.33 -27.26 2.17
N GLY A 261 18.94 -28.21 2.88
CA GLY A 261 19.41 -29.49 2.33
C GLY A 261 20.82 -29.45 1.74
N ASP A 262 21.40 -28.27 1.54
CA ASP A 262 22.80 -28.15 1.11
C ASP A 262 23.75 -28.53 2.24
N GLU A 263 24.82 -29.25 1.92
CA GLU A 263 25.93 -29.50 2.83
C GLU A 263 26.99 -28.43 2.65
N VAL A 264 27.26 -27.65 3.70
CA VAL A 264 28.24 -26.57 3.69
C VAL A 264 29.49 -26.98 4.44
N HIS A 265 30.64 -26.74 3.83
CA HIS A 265 31.94 -26.94 4.44
C HIS A 265 32.86 -25.76 4.12
N ILE A 266 33.60 -25.25 5.11
CA ILE A 266 34.60 -24.20 4.89
C ILE A 266 35.99 -24.77 5.17
N ASP A 267 36.79 -24.86 4.11
CA ASP A 267 38.15 -25.37 4.18
C ASP A 267 39.05 -24.70 3.15
N ASP A 268 40.35 -24.64 3.45
CA ASP A 268 41.40 -24.03 2.62
C ASP A 268 41.04 -22.62 2.09
N GLY A 269 40.44 -21.80 2.96
CA GLY A 269 40.08 -20.42 2.61
C GLY A 269 38.87 -20.28 1.68
N ALA A 270 38.15 -21.36 1.37
CA ALA A 270 37.03 -21.38 0.42
C ALA A 270 35.77 -22.04 1.00
N VAL A 271 34.63 -21.78 0.37
CA VAL A 271 33.37 -22.48 0.67
C VAL A 271 33.18 -23.65 -0.30
N TRP A 272 32.79 -24.79 0.26
CA TRP A 272 32.38 -25.98 -0.46
C TRP A 272 30.90 -26.21 -0.18
N VAL A 273 30.13 -26.45 -1.24
CA VAL A 273 28.70 -26.77 -1.14
C VAL A 273 28.44 -28.10 -1.85
N ASN A 274 27.89 -29.07 -1.13
CA ASN A 274 27.65 -30.43 -1.63
C ASN A 274 28.92 -31.09 -2.20
N GLY A 275 30.07 -30.88 -1.54
CA GLY A 275 31.37 -31.42 -1.95
C GLY A 275 32.04 -30.70 -3.14
N VAL A 276 31.44 -29.64 -3.68
CA VAL A 276 32.00 -28.87 -4.79
C VAL A 276 32.47 -27.50 -4.30
N LYS A 277 33.71 -27.12 -4.64
CA LYS A 277 34.24 -25.79 -4.36
C LYS A 277 33.41 -24.74 -5.09
N LEU A 278 32.88 -23.78 -4.36
CA LEU A 278 32.06 -22.72 -4.92
C LEU A 278 32.94 -21.76 -5.72
N ASP A 279 32.52 -21.42 -6.94
CA ASP A 279 33.16 -20.39 -7.76
C ASP A 279 32.61 -19.01 -7.36
N GLU A 280 33.46 -18.20 -6.74
CA GLU A 280 33.05 -16.95 -6.09
C GLU A 280 33.92 -15.77 -6.55
N PRO A 281 33.80 -15.32 -7.83
CA PRO A 281 34.61 -14.23 -8.36
C PRO A 281 34.32 -12.87 -7.68
N TYR A 282 33.22 -12.77 -6.94
CA TYR A 282 32.80 -11.60 -6.16
C TYR A 282 33.45 -11.53 -4.77
N VAL A 283 34.21 -12.55 -4.36
CA VAL A 283 34.76 -12.63 -3.00
C VAL A 283 36.06 -11.85 -2.87
N LYS A 284 36.11 -11.05 -1.81
CA LYS A 284 37.33 -10.38 -1.32
C LYS A 284 37.82 -11.06 -0.05
N GLY A 285 39.08 -11.51 -0.07
CA GLY A 285 39.75 -12.13 1.07
C GLY A 285 39.48 -13.63 1.24
N VAL A 286 40.12 -14.25 2.23
CA VAL A 286 39.97 -15.68 2.50
C VAL A 286 38.76 -15.99 3.38
N THR A 287 38.10 -17.10 3.11
CA THR A 287 36.98 -17.56 3.92
C THR A 287 37.48 -18.39 5.08
N SER A 288 37.32 -17.89 6.31
CA SER A 288 37.67 -18.62 7.52
C SER A 288 36.71 -18.33 8.67
N TYR A 289 36.76 -19.19 9.69
CA TYR A 289 36.11 -18.97 10.99
C TYR A 289 36.99 -18.17 11.96
N ARG A 290 38.16 -17.67 11.54
CA ARG A 290 39.05 -16.92 12.42
C ARG A 290 38.33 -15.66 12.92
N GLY A 291 38.24 -15.49 14.23
CA GLY A 291 37.52 -14.37 14.84
C GLY A 291 36.03 -14.62 15.11
N PHE A 292 35.51 -15.83 14.83
CA PHE A 292 34.15 -16.24 15.17
C PHE A 292 34.13 -17.26 16.32
N SER A 293 32.94 -17.49 16.88
CA SER A 293 32.73 -18.49 17.94
C SER A 293 33.02 -19.91 17.47
N GLU A 294 33.15 -20.86 18.41
CA GLU A 294 33.36 -22.29 18.09
C GLU A 294 32.18 -22.94 17.35
N LYS A 295 30.97 -22.36 17.43
CA LYS A 295 29.80 -22.91 16.75
C LYS A 295 29.88 -22.61 15.25
N ARG A 296 30.16 -23.65 14.47
CA ARG A 296 30.30 -23.58 13.01
C ARG A 296 29.02 -23.97 12.27
N ILE A 297 28.91 -23.55 11.02
CA ILE A 297 27.82 -23.89 10.09
C ILE A 297 28.19 -25.08 9.19
N GLU A 298 28.93 -26.03 9.76
CA GLU A 298 29.42 -27.22 9.06
C GLU A 298 28.32 -28.29 8.98
N GLY A 299 28.08 -28.80 7.78
CA GLY A 299 27.12 -29.87 7.50
C GLY A 299 25.84 -29.39 6.79
N VAL A 300 24.78 -30.20 6.90
CA VAL A 300 23.53 -29.99 6.16
C VAL A 300 22.72 -28.82 6.73
N VAL A 301 22.39 -27.85 5.87
CA VAL A 301 21.55 -26.70 6.20
C VAL A 301 20.14 -27.20 6.59
N PRO A 302 19.65 -26.85 7.79
CA PRO A 302 18.35 -27.32 8.25
C PRO A 302 17.17 -26.83 7.40
N LYS A 303 16.03 -27.49 7.57
CA LYS A 303 14.77 -27.11 6.94
C LYS A 303 14.35 -25.68 7.28
N GLY A 304 13.95 -24.92 6.27
CA GLY A 304 13.51 -23.52 6.39
C GLY A 304 14.65 -22.53 6.69
N MET A 305 15.91 -22.93 6.50
CA MET A 305 17.08 -22.14 6.82
C MET A 305 17.98 -21.92 5.58
N ILE A 306 18.86 -20.93 5.67
CA ILE A 306 19.92 -20.65 4.70
C ILE A 306 21.23 -20.29 5.41
N VAL A 307 22.31 -20.30 4.64
CA VAL A 307 23.60 -19.68 4.99
C VAL A 307 23.77 -18.42 4.16
N ALA A 308 24.11 -17.31 4.83
CA ALA A 308 24.36 -16.03 4.18
C ALA A 308 25.71 -15.47 4.60
N MET A 309 26.53 -15.04 3.63
CA MET A 309 27.89 -14.55 3.86
C MET A 309 28.13 -13.21 3.15
N GLY A 310 29.05 -12.42 3.69
CA GLY A 310 29.48 -11.19 3.05
C GLY A 310 30.44 -11.47 1.91
N ASP A 311 30.41 -10.63 0.89
CA ASP A 311 31.36 -10.71 -0.23
C ASP A 311 32.77 -10.29 0.24
N ASN A 312 32.89 -9.38 1.22
CA ASN A 312 34.14 -9.11 1.94
C ASN A 312 34.30 -10.09 3.11
N ARG A 313 34.97 -11.22 2.87
CA ARG A 313 35.02 -12.37 3.79
C ARG A 313 35.73 -12.09 5.10
N GLU A 314 36.73 -11.22 5.06
CA GLU A 314 37.54 -10.88 6.24
C GLU A 314 36.88 -9.75 7.07
N ASN A 315 35.97 -8.99 6.47
CA ASN A 315 35.28 -7.86 7.12
C ASN A 315 33.75 -8.01 7.11
N SER A 316 33.26 -9.19 7.47
CA SER A 316 31.82 -9.48 7.48
C SER A 316 31.42 -10.30 8.69
N TYR A 317 30.55 -9.73 9.54
CA TYR A 317 29.80 -10.51 10.52
C TYR A 317 28.58 -11.15 9.85
N ASP A 318 28.62 -12.47 9.66
CA ASP A 318 27.66 -13.23 8.86
C ASP A 318 27.34 -14.62 9.46
N SER A 319 26.82 -15.57 8.66
CA SER A 319 26.42 -16.90 9.16
C SER A 319 27.56 -17.67 9.85
N ARG A 320 28.82 -17.34 9.58
CA ARG A 320 29.96 -17.88 10.34
C ARG A 320 29.96 -17.47 11.82
N GLY A 321 29.35 -16.33 12.13
CA GLY A 321 29.26 -15.77 13.48
C GLY A 321 27.91 -15.99 14.16
N PHE A 322 26.79 -15.80 13.46
CA PHE A 322 25.44 -15.92 14.04
C PHE A 322 24.71 -17.22 13.66
N GLY A 323 25.27 -18.06 12.80
CA GLY A 323 24.69 -19.32 12.37
C GLY A 323 23.70 -19.20 11.21
N TYR A 324 22.80 -20.18 11.11
CA TYR A 324 21.80 -20.26 10.06
C TYR A 324 20.74 -19.16 10.16
N VAL A 325 20.23 -18.72 9.01
CA VAL A 325 19.19 -17.69 8.91
C VAL A 325 17.86 -18.34 8.53
N PRO A 326 16.80 -18.19 9.33
CA PRO A 326 15.46 -18.63 8.95
C PRO A 326 14.91 -17.84 7.75
N LEU A 327 14.23 -18.54 6.82
CA LEU A 327 13.62 -17.92 5.63
C LEU A 327 12.59 -16.82 5.99
N ASP A 328 11.88 -16.96 7.10
CA ASP A 328 10.87 -15.99 7.56
C ASP A 328 11.47 -14.66 8.06
N ARG A 329 12.80 -14.60 8.25
CA ARG A 329 13.52 -13.37 8.59
C ARG A 329 13.97 -12.57 7.36
N ILE A 330 13.81 -13.12 6.16
CA ILE A 330 14.15 -12.43 4.92
C ILE A 330 13.12 -11.33 4.66
N LYS A 331 13.63 -10.15 4.32
CA LYS A 331 12.85 -8.95 4.03
C LYS A 331 12.71 -8.69 2.54
N GLY A 332 13.66 -9.13 1.72
CA GLY A 332 13.63 -8.94 0.27
C GLY A 332 14.96 -9.23 -0.41
N LYS A 333 14.96 -9.16 -1.74
CA LYS A 333 16.14 -9.27 -2.60
C LYS A 333 16.62 -7.87 -3.00
N ALA A 334 17.89 -7.57 -2.82
CA ALA A 334 18.50 -6.37 -3.39
C ALA A 334 18.62 -6.55 -4.91
N PHE A 335 18.11 -5.59 -5.70
CA PHE A 335 18.07 -5.77 -7.16
C PHE A 335 18.58 -4.59 -7.98
N ILE A 336 18.52 -3.35 -7.48
CA ILE A 336 18.98 -2.17 -8.22
C ILE A 336 19.71 -1.19 -7.30
N LEU A 337 20.85 -0.70 -7.76
CA LEU A 337 21.59 0.42 -7.19
C LEU A 337 21.22 1.68 -7.98
N TYR A 338 20.75 2.70 -7.28
CA TYR A 338 20.24 3.92 -7.92
C TYR A 338 20.92 5.21 -7.48
N TRP A 339 21.74 5.18 -6.43
CA TRP A 339 22.44 6.37 -5.96
C TRP A 339 23.69 6.04 -5.14
N ASN A 340 24.78 6.77 -5.36
CA ASN A 340 25.89 6.88 -4.41
C ASN A 340 26.36 8.35 -4.43
N THR A 341 26.38 8.99 -3.26
CA THR A 341 26.63 10.43 -3.14
C THR A 341 28.02 10.82 -3.65
N ASP A 342 29.04 10.01 -3.41
CA ASP A 342 30.42 10.36 -3.78
C ASP A 342 30.66 10.12 -5.28
N ASN A 343 30.14 9.02 -5.84
CA ASN A 343 30.19 8.79 -7.29
C ASN A 343 29.46 9.90 -8.06
N ILE A 344 28.26 10.29 -7.61
CA ILE A 344 27.46 11.32 -8.30
C ILE A 344 28.11 12.70 -8.24
N LYS A 345 28.73 13.07 -7.12
CA LYS A 345 29.53 14.31 -7.04
C LYS A 345 30.68 14.33 -8.04
N ASN A 346 31.25 13.16 -8.33
CA ASN A 346 32.34 12.99 -9.29
C ASN A 346 31.85 12.70 -10.73
N LEU A 347 30.54 12.82 -11.00
CA LEU A 347 29.91 12.48 -12.29
C LEU A 347 30.17 11.03 -12.76
N ASP A 348 30.41 10.12 -11.82
CA ASP A 348 30.54 8.69 -12.08
C ASP A 348 29.17 8.00 -11.90
N PHE A 349 28.65 7.47 -13.00
CA PHE A 349 27.38 6.75 -13.03
C PHE A 349 27.56 5.24 -13.31
N SER A 350 28.80 4.75 -13.30
CA SER A 350 29.14 3.36 -13.65
C SER A 350 28.48 2.32 -12.75
N ARG A 351 28.16 2.69 -11.50
CA ARG A 351 27.53 1.81 -10.52
C ARG A 351 26.00 1.71 -10.65
N LEU A 352 25.36 2.62 -11.38
CA LEU A 352 23.91 2.62 -11.51
C LEU A 352 23.44 1.41 -12.33
N GLY A 353 22.50 0.64 -11.79
CA GLY A 353 21.91 -0.47 -12.51
C GLY A 353 21.60 -1.67 -11.63
N LEU A 354 21.39 -2.81 -12.30
CA LEU A 354 21.06 -4.06 -11.64
C LEU A 354 22.26 -4.60 -10.86
N ILE A 355 21.99 -5.03 -9.63
CA ILE A 355 22.99 -5.66 -8.77
C ILE A 355 23.19 -7.11 -9.24
N LYS A 356 24.45 -7.53 -9.36
CA LYS A 356 24.84 -8.88 -9.81
C LYS A 356 25.53 -9.66 -8.68
#